data_AF-A0A424RRQ4-F1
#
_entry.id   AF-A0A424RRQ4-F1
#
_cell.length_a   1.000
_cell.length_b   1.000
_cell.length_c   1.000
_cell.angle_alpha   90.00
_cell.angle_beta   90.00
_cell.angle_gamma   90.00
#
_symmetry.space_group_name_H-M   'P 1'
#
loop_
_entity.id
_entity.type
_entity.pdbx_description
1 polymer ?
#
loop_
_entity_poly.entity_id
_entity_poly.type
_entity_poly.pdbx_seq_one_letter_code
_entity_poly.pdbx_strand_id
1 'polypeptide(L)'
;MPQEFKVEIISPDKRIYSGETEETVLPCFEGQVTILKDHIPLITFLRPGLIEIGKNEKFYAEDGTVEFSNNNLLILSTTVQSLKNMKTEKINIMLKEAENRLSASEITDKQKYILNYKIETLKQIN
;
A
#
# COMPACT_ATOMS: atom_id res chain seq x y z
N MET A 1 15.68 -15.18 19.56
CA MET A 1 16.35 -14.02 18.92
C MET A 1 15.26 -13.11 18.39
N PRO A 2 15.40 -11.77 18.44
CA PRO A 2 14.38 -10.89 17.87
C PRO A 2 14.30 -11.14 16.36
N GLN A 3 13.13 -11.55 15.88
CA GLN A 3 12.84 -11.81 14.46
C GLN A 3 12.34 -10.54 13.75
N GLU A 4 12.51 -9.39 14.39
CA GLU A 4 11.99 -8.12 13.90
C GLU A 4 12.97 -7.43 12.97
N PHE A 5 12.42 -6.63 12.06
CA PHE A 5 13.09 -5.71 11.16
C PHE A 5 12.40 -4.35 11.21
N LYS A 6 13.12 -3.29 10.81
CA LYS A 6 12.60 -1.92 10.88
C LYS A 6 11.72 -1.62 9.67
N VAL A 7 10.59 -0.93 9.89
CA VAL A 7 9.67 -0.49 8.84
C VAL A 7 9.42 1.01 8.95
N GLU A 8 9.58 1.72 7.84
CA GLU A 8 9.31 3.15 7.72
C GLU A 8 8.41 3.42 6.52
N ILE A 9 7.34 4.18 6.75
CA ILE A 9 6.51 4.74 5.68
C ILE A 9 6.73 6.25 5.67
N ILE A 10 7.19 6.77 4.54
CA ILE A 10 7.55 8.18 4.38
C ILE A 10 6.79 8.75 3.18
N SER A 11 6.20 9.93 3.38
CA SER A 11 5.72 10.80 2.30
C SER A 11 6.66 12.00 2.14
N PRO A 12 6.61 12.72 1.00
CA PRO A 12 7.44 13.91 0.80
C PRO A 12 7.30 14.95 1.93
N ASP A 13 6.12 15.04 2.53
CA ASP A 13 5.83 16.04 3.57
C ASP A 13 6.19 15.58 4.98
N LYS A 14 6.13 14.27 5.26
CA LYS A 14 6.33 13.74 6.62
C LYS A 14 6.57 12.22 6.66
N ARG A 15 7.12 11.77 7.78
CA ARG A 15 7.09 10.35 8.14
C ARG A 15 5.68 9.97 8.61
N ILE A 16 5.07 8.98 7.97
CA ILE A 16 3.73 8.48 8.29
C ILE A 16 3.79 7.40 9.36
N TYR A 17 4.77 6.50 9.27
CA TYR A 17 4.96 5.40 10.20
C TYR A 17 6.44 5.07 10.41
N SER A 18 6.78 4.61 11.60
CA SER A 18 8.12 4.14 11.98
C SER A 18 7.96 3.11 13.09
N GLY A 19 8.46 1.90 12.89
CA GLY A 19 8.35 0.84 13.89
C GLY A 19 9.21 -0.37 13.56
N GLU A 20 9.06 -1.41 14.35
CA GLU A 20 9.68 -2.72 14.15
C GLU A 20 8.58 -3.78 14.03
N THR A 21 8.79 -4.79 13.19
CA THR A 21 7.82 -5.86 12.96
C THR A 21 8.50 -7.15 12.53
N GLU A 22 7.85 -8.29 12.74
CA GLU A 22 8.31 -9.60 12.29
C GLU A 22 7.94 -9.87 10.81
N GLU A 23 6.84 -9.28 10.34
CA GLU A 23 6.32 -9.48 8.99
C GLU A 23 5.64 -8.24 8.43
N THR A 24 5.76 -8.02 7.12
CA THR A 24 4.99 -7.00 6.41
C THR A 24 4.47 -7.55 5.09
N VAL A 25 3.19 -7.32 4.81
CA VAL A 25 2.53 -7.72 3.57
C VAL A 25 2.32 -6.50 2.70
N LEU A 26 2.76 -6.59 1.44
CA LEU A 26 2.79 -5.49 0.49
C LEU A 26 2.02 -5.83 -0.80
N PRO A 27 1.19 -4.90 -1.31
CA PRO A 27 0.52 -5.05 -2.59
C PRO A 27 1.43 -4.53 -3.72
N CYS A 28 2.22 -5.42 -4.33
CA CYS A 28 3.10 -5.07 -5.44
C CYS A 28 2.46 -5.39 -6.80
N PHE A 29 3.01 -4.84 -7.88
CA PHE A 29 2.56 -5.16 -9.25
C PHE A 29 2.85 -6.63 -9.62
N GLU A 30 3.89 -7.22 -9.05
CA GLU A 30 4.25 -8.64 -9.24
C GLU A 30 3.35 -9.59 -8.44
N GLY A 31 2.51 -9.07 -7.54
CA GLY A 31 1.64 -9.85 -6.67
C GLY A 31 1.66 -9.38 -5.23
N GLN A 32 1.19 -10.22 -4.32
CA GLN A 32 1.23 -9.95 -2.89
C GLN A 32 2.56 -10.49 -2.34
N VAL A 33 3.36 -9.60 -1.76
CA VAL A 33 4.71 -9.93 -1.26
C VAL A 33 4.70 -9.84 0.25
N THR A 34 5.14 -10.90 0.93
CA THR A 34 5.37 -10.89 2.38
C THR A 34 6.87 -10.80 2.62
N ILE A 35 7.29 -9.74 3.30
CA ILE A 35 8.68 -9.52 3.72
C ILE A 35 8.83 -9.98 5.16
N LEU A 36 9.84 -10.81 5.37
CA LEU A 36 10.29 -11.29 6.68
C LEU A 36 11.72 -10.77 6.92
N LYS A 37 12.21 -10.99 8.14
CA LYS A 37 13.62 -10.77 8.46
C LYS A 37 14.56 -11.56 7.54
N ASP A 38 15.68 -10.94 7.20
CA ASP A 38 16.75 -11.46 6.33
C ASP A 38 16.29 -11.80 4.90
N HIS A 39 15.19 -11.18 4.44
CA HIS A 39 14.80 -11.22 3.03
C HIS A 39 15.89 -10.61 2.14
N ILE A 40 15.97 -11.07 0.88
CA ILE A 40 16.90 -10.48 -0.09
C ILE A 40 16.60 -8.99 -0.32
N PRO A 41 17.62 -8.16 -0.60
CA PRO A 41 17.37 -6.77 -0.98
C PRO A 41 16.42 -6.68 -2.18
N LEU A 42 15.43 -5.79 -2.10
CA LEU A 42 14.34 -5.70 -3.07
C LEU A 42 13.96 -4.25 -3.30
N ILE A 43 13.78 -3.87 -4.56
CA ILE A 43 13.14 -2.61 -4.96
C ILE A 43 11.94 -2.95 -5.84
N THR A 44 10.75 -2.48 -5.48
CA THR A 44 9.51 -2.75 -6.21
C THR A 44 8.53 -1.57 -6.10
N PHE A 45 7.47 -1.60 -6.89
CA PHE A 45 6.41 -0.61 -6.90
C PHE A 45 5.13 -1.17 -6.32
N LEU A 46 4.43 -0.35 -5.54
CA LEU A 46 3.12 -0.67 -5.01
C LEU A 46 2.04 -0.40 -6.04
N ARG A 47 1.07 -1.30 -6.08
CA ARG A 47 -0.24 -1.06 -6.72
C ARG A 47 -1.26 -0.63 -5.66
N PRO A 48 -2.42 -0.08 -6.06
CA PRO A 48 -3.48 0.23 -5.11
C PRO A 48 -3.85 -1.00 -4.28
N GLY A 49 -3.74 -0.88 -2.95
CA GLY A 49 -3.86 -2.03 -2.06
C GLY A 49 -3.68 -1.72 -0.58
N LEU A 50 -3.77 -2.78 0.23
CA LEU A 50 -3.52 -2.75 1.66
C LEU A 50 -2.10 -3.18 1.98
N ILE A 51 -1.39 -2.35 2.73
CA ILE A 51 -0.14 -2.67 3.41
C ILE A 51 -0.48 -3.13 4.83
N GLU A 52 -0.02 -4.30 5.21
CA GLU A 52 -0.19 -4.83 6.57
C GLU A 52 1.16 -4.94 7.25
N ILE A 53 1.35 -4.26 8.38
CA ILE A 53 2.57 -4.27 9.17
C ILE A 53 2.26 -5.00 10.47
N GLY A 54 2.76 -6.23 10.60
CA GLY A 54 2.40 -7.16 11.66
C GLY A 54 0.88 -7.34 11.78
N LYS A 55 0.40 -7.53 13.02
CA LYS A 55 -1.02 -7.84 13.29
C LYS A 55 -1.91 -6.61 13.46
N ASN A 56 -1.34 -5.43 13.72
CA ASN A 56 -2.10 -4.32 14.31
C ASN A 56 -2.15 -3.06 13.43
N GLU A 57 -1.27 -2.95 12.43
CA GLU A 57 -1.17 -1.75 11.61
C GLU A 57 -1.51 -2.07 10.16
N LYS A 58 -2.56 -1.41 9.66
CA LYS A 58 -2.99 -1.52 8.28
C LYS A 58 -3.04 -0.14 7.64
N PHE A 59 -2.49 -0.05 6.44
CA PHE A 59 -2.44 1.17 5.66
C PHE A 59 -2.99 0.91 4.26
N TYR A 60 -3.71 1.88 3.73
CA TYR A 60 -4.12 1.90 2.33
C TYR A 60 -3.13 2.76 1.55
N ALA A 61 -2.61 2.24 0.45
CA ALA A 61 -1.75 2.96 -0.49
C ALA A 61 -2.38 2.90 -1.89
N GLU A 62 -2.34 3.99 -2.64
CA GLU A 62 -2.72 3.97 -4.06
C GLU A 62 -1.52 3.68 -4.96
N ASP A 63 -0.35 4.13 -4.54
CA ASP A 63 0.91 4.00 -5.24
C ASP A 63 2.08 4.07 -4.24
N GLY A 64 3.28 3.77 -4.71
CA GLY A 64 4.49 3.94 -3.93
C GLY A 64 5.67 3.14 -4.46
N THR A 65 6.84 3.41 -3.91
CA THR A 65 8.06 2.63 -4.12
C THR A 65 8.47 2.00 -2.80
N VAL A 66 8.88 0.75 -2.86
CA VAL A 66 9.38 0.00 -1.71
C VAL A 66 10.84 -0.34 -1.94
N GLU A 67 11.64 -0.15 -0.90
CA GLU A 67 13.01 -0.63 -0.81
C GLU A 67 13.14 -1.47 0.47
N PHE A 68 13.64 -2.69 0.33
CA PHE A 68 14.10 -3.50 1.45
C PHE A 68 15.60 -3.70 1.35
N SER A 69 16.34 -3.34 2.39
CA SER A 69 17.78 -3.54 2.46
C SER A 69 18.25 -3.57 3.90
N ASN A 70 19.20 -4.45 4.24
CA ASN A 70 19.79 -4.56 5.58
C ASN A 70 18.75 -4.62 6.72
N ASN A 71 17.68 -5.41 6.55
CA ASN A 71 16.57 -5.50 7.52
C ASN A 71 15.89 -4.14 7.82
N ASN A 72 15.86 -3.27 6.82
CA ASN A 72 15.12 -2.02 6.85
C ASN A 72 14.20 -1.96 5.63
N LEU A 73 12.90 -1.89 5.88
CA LEU A 73 11.85 -1.72 4.89
C LEU A 73 11.45 -0.26 4.83
N LEU A 74 11.70 0.37 3.69
CA LEU A 74 11.32 1.75 3.41
C LEU A 74 10.23 1.78 2.35
N ILE A 75 9.11 2.43 2.67
CA ILE A 75 7.98 2.64 1.76
C ILE A 75 7.82 4.13 1.51
N LEU A 76 7.95 4.54 0.27
CA LEU A 76 7.83 5.91 -0.20
C LEU A 76 6.51 6.08 -0.94
N SER A 77 5.61 6.92 -0.41
CA SER A 77 4.32 7.20 -1.08
C SER A 77 3.72 8.53 -0.63
N THR A 78 3.04 9.19 -1.56
CA THR A 78 2.25 10.41 -1.32
C THR A 78 0.83 10.12 -0.85
N THR A 79 0.31 8.92 -1.05
CA THR A 79 -1.13 8.61 -0.92
C THR A 79 -1.47 7.71 0.27
N VAL A 80 -0.48 7.30 1.06
CA VAL A 80 -0.68 6.35 2.17
C VAL A 80 -1.55 6.95 3.29
N GLN A 81 -2.55 6.18 3.70
CA GLN A 81 -3.46 6.50 4.81
C GLN A 81 -3.60 5.31 5.75
N SER A 82 -3.52 5.53 7.06
CA SER A 82 -3.85 4.49 8.05
C SER A 82 -5.34 4.17 8.00
N LEU A 83 -5.69 2.88 8.02
CA LEU A 83 -7.10 2.43 8.00
C LEU A 83 -7.87 2.95 9.22
N LYS A 84 -7.20 3.10 10.37
CA LYS A 84 -7.80 3.65 11.60
C LYS A 84 -8.30 5.09 11.42
N ASN A 85 -7.71 5.84 10.49
CA ASN A 85 -8.02 7.26 10.25
C ASN A 85 -8.90 7.47 9.00
N MET A 86 -9.24 6.41 8.27
CA MET A 86 -10.09 6.52 7.10
C MET A 86 -11.56 6.64 7.49
N LYS A 87 -12.23 7.70 7.01
CA LYS A 87 -13.68 7.86 7.14
C LYS A 87 -14.39 7.14 6.00
N THR A 88 -15.44 6.39 6.32
CA THR A 88 -16.30 5.69 5.35
C THR A 88 -16.81 6.59 4.23
N GLU A 89 -17.16 7.85 4.56
CA GLU A 89 -17.58 8.86 3.58
C GLU A 89 -16.50 9.11 2.51
N LYS A 90 -15.23 9.20 2.92
CA LYS A 90 -14.10 9.44 2.01
C LYS A 90 -13.84 8.22 1.11
N ILE A 91 -14.01 7.01 1.66
CA ILE A 91 -13.92 5.75 0.89
C ILE A 91 -14.99 5.73 -0.20
N ASN A 92 -16.23 6.06 0.13
CA ASN A 92 -17.34 6.10 -0.83
C ASN A 92 -17.13 7.12 -1.94
N ILE A 93 -16.56 8.30 -1.61
CA ILE A 93 -16.19 9.30 -2.62
C ILE A 93 -15.13 8.74 -3.57
N MET A 94 -14.05 8.17 -3.03
CA MET A 94 -12.97 7.57 -3.82
C MET A 94 -13.47 6.42 -4.70
N LEU A 95 -14.39 5.61 -4.19
CA LEU A 95 -15.01 4.50 -4.92
C LEU A 95 -15.81 5.03 -6.11
N LYS A 96 -16.71 6.00 -5.87
CA LYS A 96 -17.54 6.60 -6.92
C LYS A 96 -16.70 7.28 -8.00
N GLU A 97 -15.64 7.99 -7.60
CA GLU A 97 -14.70 8.59 -8.54
C GLU A 97 -13.97 7.55 -9.38
N ALA A 98 -13.53 6.45 -8.77
CA ALA A 98 -12.86 5.36 -9.48
C ALA A 98 -13.81 4.66 -10.47
N GLU A 99 -15.06 4.40 -10.07
CA GLU A 99 -16.08 3.80 -10.95
C GLU A 99 -16.45 4.71 -12.13
N ASN A 100 -16.57 6.02 -11.89
CA ASN A 100 -16.80 7.00 -12.96
C ASN A 100 -15.62 7.09 -13.92
N ARG A 101 -14.38 6.99 -13.41
CA ARG A 101 -13.19 6.96 -14.26
C ARG A 101 -13.11 5.67 -15.07
N LEU A 102 -13.59 4.55 -14.53
CA LEU A 102 -13.59 3.25 -15.21
C LEU A 102 -14.61 3.19 -16.36
N SER A 103 -15.70 3.97 -16.29
CA SER A 103 -16.73 4.03 -17.34
C SER A 103 -16.45 5.06 -18.43
N ALA A 104 -15.38 5.85 -18.30
CA ALA A 104 -14.95 6.80 -19.32
C ALA A 104 -14.48 6.07 -20.60
N SER A 105 -14.68 6.69 -21.76
CA SER A 105 -14.42 6.04 -23.06
C SER A 105 -12.94 6.02 -23.47
N GLU A 106 -12.06 6.76 -22.79
CA GLU A 106 -10.64 6.93 -23.15
C GLU A 106 -9.72 6.42 -22.04
N ILE A 107 -9.74 5.11 -21.78
CA ILE A 107 -8.90 4.48 -20.74
C ILE A 107 -7.99 3.46 -21.38
N THR A 108 -6.69 3.57 -21.11
CA THR A 108 -5.71 2.55 -21.50
C THR A 108 -5.86 1.28 -20.65
N ASP A 109 -5.43 0.13 -21.17
CA ASP A 109 -5.48 -1.14 -20.43
C ASP A 109 -4.74 -1.06 -19.08
N LYS A 110 -3.62 -0.33 -19.03
CA LYS A 110 -2.87 -0.08 -17.79
C LYS A 110 -3.69 0.70 -16.76
N GLN A 111 -4.37 1.77 -17.18
CA GLN A 111 -5.22 2.56 -16.28
C GLN A 111 -6.41 1.73 -15.80
N LYS A 112 -7.01 0.93 -16.68
CA LYS A 112 -8.10 0.01 -16.33
C LYS A 112 -7.66 -1.00 -15.27
N TYR A 113 -6.48 -1.59 -15.44
CA TYR A 113 -5.88 -2.51 -14.48
C TYR A 113 -5.71 -1.86 -13.09
N ILE A 114 -5.12 -0.67 -13.02
CA ILE A 114 -4.90 0.05 -11.76
C ILE A 114 -6.25 0.41 -11.09
N LEU A 115 -7.21 0.90 -11.87
CA LEU A 115 -8.54 1.28 -11.37
C LEU A 115 -9.31 0.08 -10.81
N ASN A 116 -9.23 -1.09 -11.45
CA ASN A 116 -9.87 -2.30 -10.95
C ASN A 116 -9.35 -2.67 -9.56
N TYR A 117 -8.02 -2.72 -9.36
CA TYR A 117 -7.45 -2.99 -8.04
C TYR A 117 -7.79 -1.94 -7.01
N LYS A 118 -7.85 -0.67 -7.41
CA LYS A 118 -8.30 0.42 -6.54
C LYS A 118 -9.74 0.17 -6.06
N ILE A 119 -10.66 -0.14 -6.97
CA ILE A 119 -12.07 -0.40 -6.66
C ILE A 119 -12.21 -1.65 -5.78
N GLU A 120 -11.56 -2.76 -6.12
CA GLU A 120 -11.59 -3.99 -5.32
C GLU A 120 -11.10 -3.74 -3.90
N THR A 121 -9.98 -3.02 -3.75
CA THR A 121 -9.43 -2.70 -2.43
C THR A 121 -10.38 -1.81 -1.64
N LEU A 122 -10.93 -0.75 -2.24
CA LEU A 122 -11.86 0.15 -1.56
C LEU A 122 -13.15 -0.58 -1.13
N LYS A 123 -13.61 -1.57 -1.91
CA LYS A 123 -14.74 -2.44 -1.54
C LYS A 123 -14.44 -3.39 -0.39
N GLN A 124 -13.18 -3.80 -0.20
CA GLN A 124 -12.77 -4.63 0.94
C GLN A 124 -12.67 -3.83 2.25
N ILE A 125 -12.42 -2.52 2.17
CA ILE A 125 -12.26 -1.65 3.35
C ILE A 125 -13.63 -1.13 3.86
N ASN A 126 -14.60 -0.98 2.96
CA ASN A 126 -15.97 -0.51 3.26
C ASN A 126 -16.86 -1.64 3.79
#